data_AF-A0A933E9B3-F1
#
_entry.id   AF-A0A933E9B3-F1
#
_cell.length_a   1.000
_cell.length_b   1.000
_cell.length_c   1.000
_cell.angle_alpha   90.00
_cell.angle_beta   90.00
_cell.angle_gamma   90.00
#
_symmetry.space_group_name_H-M   'P 1'
#
loop_
_entity.id
_entity.type
_entity.pdbx_description
1 polymer ?
#
loop_
_entity_poly.entity_id
_entity_poly.type
_entity_poly.pdbx_seq_one_letter_code
_entity_poly.pdbx_strand_id
1 'polypeptide(L)'
;MGLLREERESPAPPPHDLNLPVPEGESAEDVPTSSPLTPGGEKAAPGFAFDVPIVRNGAVERWIDYFTGPGRDRFGDWLGRSGRYIPAFRRILREEGLPEDLAYVPLIESGYSLRARSRAGAMGPWQFMEGTARRVGLRVDHYLDERRDPLKSTRAAARY
;
A
#
# COMPACT_ATOMS: atom_id res chain seq x y z
N MET A 1 -24.56 -4.66 -37.76
CA MET A 1 -25.10 -5.17 -36.47
C MET A 1 -24.09 -6.17 -35.92
N GLY A 2 -23.02 -5.82 -35.21
CA GLY A 2 -22.84 -4.78 -34.22
C GLY A 2 -22.91 -5.41 -32.83
N LEU A 3 -21.78 -5.93 -32.31
CA LEU A 3 -21.62 -6.31 -30.90
C LEU A 3 -20.24 -5.85 -30.44
N LEU A 4 -20.19 -4.62 -29.93
CA LEU A 4 -19.04 -4.09 -29.20
C LEU A 4 -18.93 -4.86 -27.89
N ARG A 5 -17.74 -5.42 -27.66
CA ARG A 5 -17.31 -5.95 -26.36
C ARG A 5 -17.14 -4.75 -25.44
N GLU A 6 -18.04 -4.58 -24.47
CA GLU A 6 -17.90 -3.58 -23.42
C GLU A 6 -16.58 -3.81 -22.68
N GLU A 7 -15.62 -2.93 -22.89
CA GLU A 7 -14.47 -2.78 -22.00
C GLU A 7 -15.01 -2.32 -20.66
N ARG A 8 -14.97 -3.19 -19.64
CA ARG A 8 -15.25 -2.79 -18.27
C ARG A 8 -14.16 -1.80 -17.85
N GLU A 9 -14.49 -0.52 -17.88
CA GLU A 9 -13.74 0.55 -17.23
C GLU A 9 -13.41 0.08 -15.80
N SER A 10 -12.12 -0.15 -15.52
CA SER A 10 -11.68 -0.43 -14.15
C SER A 10 -12.07 0.75 -13.28
N PRO A 11 -12.68 0.54 -12.10
CA PRO A 11 -13.07 1.64 -11.23
C PRO A 11 -11.83 2.49 -10.92
N ALA A 12 -12.02 3.81 -10.91
CA ALA A 12 -10.97 4.79 -10.67
C ALA A 12 -10.08 4.34 -9.50
N PRO A 13 -8.75 4.46 -9.62
CA PRO A 13 -7.89 4.14 -8.51
C PRO A 13 -8.30 4.93 -7.26
N PRO A 14 -8.12 4.37 -6.06
CA PRO A 14 -8.42 5.12 -4.86
C PRO A 14 -7.64 6.44 -4.91
N PRO A 15 -8.27 7.58 -4.63
CA PRO A 15 -7.54 8.82 -4.52
C PRO A 15 -6.46 8.62 -3.45
N HIS A 16 -5.29 9.24 -3.60
CA HIS A 16 -4.29 9.28 -2.52
C HIS A 16 -4.80 10.07 -1.31
N ASP A 17 -6.02 10.58 -1.40
CA ASP A 17 -6.86 10.76 -0.25
C ASP A 17 -7.37 9.37 0.15
N LEU A 18 -6.63 8.65 0.99
CA LEU A 18 -7.29 7.83 2.00
C LEU A 18 -8.06 8.79 2.92
N ASN A 19 -9.07 9.50 2.39
CA ASN A 19 -10.22 9.96 3.15
C ASN A 19 -11.10 8.73 3.39
N LEU A 20 -10.46 7.66 3.89
CA LEU A 20 -11.12 6.75 4.80
C LEU A 20 -11.72 7.70 5.84
N PRO A 21 -13.01 7.57 6.20
CA PRO A 21 -13.56 8.41 7.24
C PRO A 21 -12.63 8.31 8.44
N VAL A 22 -11.86 9.37 8.70
CA VAL A 22 -11.15 9.51 9.96
C VAL A 22 -12.30 9.78 10.92
N PRO A 23 -12.65 8.86 11.81
CA PRO A 23 -13.68 9.16 12.79
C PRO A 23 -13.23 10.42 13.54
N GLU A 24 -14.11 11.41 13.61
CA GLU A 24 -13.78 12.72 14.17
C GLU A 24 -13.24 12.59 15.60
N GLY A 25 -12.08 13.20 15.85
CA GLY A 25 -11.49 13.35 17.19
C GLY A 25 -10.29 12.45 17.45
N GLU A 26 -9.11 12.84 16.95
CA GLU A 26 -7.80 12.74 17.65
C GLU A 26 -6.67 13.22 16.71
N SER A 27 -5.88 14.19 17.19
CA SER A 27 -4.66 14.66 16.56
C SER A 27 -3.56 13.61 16.63
N ALA A 28 -2.60 13.64 15.69
CA ALA A 28 -1.48 12.71 15.59
C ALA A 28 -0.56 12.64 16.84
N GLU A 29 -0.82 13.45 17.86
CA GLU A 29 -0.06 13.53 19.11
C GLU A 29 -0.65 12.66 20.23
N ASP A 30 -1.86 12.12 20.07
CA ASP A 30 -2.58 11.37 21.12
C ASP A 30 -2.48 9.83 20.98
N VAL A 31 -1.53 9.30 20.21
CA VAL A 31 -1.31 7.85 20.17
C VAL A 31 -0.71 7.40 21.51
N PRO A 32 -1.46 6.72 22.40
CA PRO A 32 -0.87 6.19 23.62
C PRO A 32 0.22 5.21 23.22
N THR A 33 1.39 5.31 23.87
CA THR A 33 2.50 4.36 23.74
C THR A 33 1.99 2.97 24.09
N SER A 34 1.51 2.27 23.07
CA SER A 34 1.17 0.87 23.12
C SER A 34 2.46 0.10 22.94
N SER A 35 2.71 -0.83 23.85
CA SER A 35 3.89 -1.68 23.79
C SER A 35 4.00 -2.33 22.42
N PRO A 36 5.18 -2.33 21.78
CA PRO A 36 5.39 -3.21 20.64
C PRO A 36 5.07 -4.63 21.10
N LEU A 37 4.21 -5.35 20.37
CA LEU A 37 4.25 -6.79 20.44
C LEU A 37 5.59 -7.13 19.82
N THR A 38 6.57 -7.32 20.71
CA THR A 38 7.87 -7.87 20.39
C THR A 38 7.63 -9.12 19.53
N PRO A 39 8.50 -9.47 18.57
CA PRO A 39 8.46 -10.80 17.99
C PRO A 39 8.68 -11.80 19.15
N GLY A 40 7.59 -12.32 19.73
CA GLY A 40 7.60 -13.11 20.95
C GLY A 40 6.51 -12.85 22.01
N GLY A 41 5.44 -12.09 21.73
CA GLY A 41 4.40 -11.80 22.74
C GLY A 41 3.12 -12.65 22.68
N GLU A 42 2.65 -13.01 21.49
CA GLU A 42 1.60 -14.01 21.27
C GLU A 42 2.07 -14.89 20.13
N LYS A 43 1.97 -16.21 20.27
CA LYS A 43 2.42 -17.13 19.21
C LYS A 43 1.63 -16.83 17.94
N ALA A 44 2.25 -16.15 16.98
CA ALA A 44 1.89 -16.27 15.59
C ALA A 44 1.78 -17.77 15.29
N ALA A 45 0.70 -18.20 14.63
CA ALA A 45 0.53 -19.58 14.22
C ALA A 45 1.86 -20.08 13.59
N PRO A 46 2.31 -21.30 13.91
CA PRO A 46 3.62 -21.79 13.44
C PRO A 46 3.72 -21.62 11.92
N GLY A 47 4.57 -20.70 11.47
CA GLY A 47 4.76 -20.37 10.06
C GLY A 47 4.79 -18.89 9.68
N PHE A 48 4.40 -17.96 10.55
CA PHE A 48 4.46 -16.51 10.25
C PHE A 48 5.42 -15.78 11.19
N ALA A 49 6.61 -15.45 10.68
CA ALA A 49 7.50 -14.47 11.29
C ALA A 49 7.28 -13.13 10.57
N PHE A 50 7.04 -12.06 11.35
CA PHE A 50 6.95 -10.70 10.83
C PHE A 50 8.27 -9.97 11.09
N ASP A 51 8.74 -9.24 10.09
CA ASP A 51 10.02 -8.49 10.16
C ASP A 51 9.83 -7.07 10.70
N VAL A 52 8.59 -6.68 10.99
CA VAL A 52 8.19 -5.41 11.60
C VAL A 52 7.41 -5.73 12.88
N PRO A 53 7.65 -5.02 14.00
CA PRO A 53 6.89 -5.24 15.24
C PRO A 53 5.41 -4.95 15.01
N ILE A 54 4.56 -5.88 15.45
CA ILE A 54 3.11 -5.69 15.40
C ILE A 54 2.72 -4.90 16.65
N VAL A 55 2.07 -3.75 16.49
CA VAL A 55 1.57 -2.97 17.61
C VAL A 55 0.05 -3.02 17.58
N ARG A 56 -0.60 -3.35 18.69
CA ARG A 56 -2.05 -3.23 18.83
C ARG A 56 -2.38 -1.98 19.63
N ASN A 57 -3.24 -1.14 19.06
CA ASN A 57 -3.80 0.03 19.70
C ASN A 57 -5.18 0.36 19.11
N GLY A 58 -5.87 1.34 19.69
CA GLY A 58 -7.20 1.72 19.25
C GLY A 58 -7.29 2.09 17.77
N ALA A 59 -6.27 2.72 17.19
CA ALA A 59 -6.25 3.04 15.77
C ALA A 59 -6.15 1.77 14.90
N VAL A 60 -5.31 0.81 15.30
CA VAL A 60 -5.17 -0.48 14.60
C VAL A 60 -6.46 -1.30 14.66
N GLU A 61 -7.09 -1.41 15.84
CA GLU A 61 -8.35 -2.16 15.99
C GLU A 61 -9.47 -1.55 15.13
N ARG A 62 -9.56 -0.21 15.03
CA ARG A 62 -10.53 0.45 14.14
C ARG A 62 -10.34 0.07 12.66
N TRP A 63 -9.09 -0.05 12.20
CA TRP A 63 -8.81 -0.50 10.84
C TRP A 63 -9.15 -1.97 10.64
N ILE A 64 -8.89 -2.81 11.64
CA ILE A 64 -9.30 -4.22 11.62
C ILE A 64 -10.83 -4.31 11.48
N ASP A 65 -11.60 -3.58 12.27
CA ASP A 65 -13.07 -3.55 12.20
C ASP A 65 -13.58 -3.07 10.84
N TYR A 66 -12.98 -2.02 10.29
CA TYR A 66 -13.36 -1.50 8.98
C TYR A 66 -13.09 -2.51 7.85
N PHE A 67 -11.89 -3.07 7.79
CA PHE A 67 -11.50 -3.99 6.71
C PHE A 67 -12.07 -5.40 6.87
N THR A 68 -12.56 -5.76 8.06
CA THR A 68 -13.32 -7.00 8.27
C THR A 68 -14.83 -6.80 8.10
N GLY A 69 -15.33 -5.56 8.20
CA GLY A 69 -16.72 -5.18 8.01
C GLY A 69 -16.98 -4.42 6.69
N PRO A 70 -17.37 -3.13 6.71
CA PRO A 70 -17.81 -2.40 5.51
C PRO A 70 -16.78 -2.32 4.38
N GLY A 71 -15.48 -2.34 4.70
CA GLY A 71 -14.39 -2.28 3.73
C GLY A 71 -13.98 -3.64 3.15
N ARG A 72 -14.61 -4.74 3.60
CA ARG A 72 -14.16 -6.12 3.32
C ARG A 72 -14.03 -6.45 1.84
N ASP A 73 -15.04 -6.13 1.04
CA ASP A 73 -15.04 -6.52 -0.38
C ASP A 73 -13.95 -5.79 -1.16
N ARG A 74 -13.79 -4.48 -0.89
CA ARG A 74 -12.72 -3.67 -1.47
C ARG A 74 -11.33 -4.18 -1.04
N PHE A 75 -11.17 -4.51 0.23
CA PHE A 75 -9.92 -5.08 0.73
C PHE A 75 -9.61 -6.43 0.07
N GLY A 76 -10.64 -7.25 -0.17
CA GLY A 76 -10.54 -8.48 -0.95
C GLY A 76 -10.01 -8.25 -2.37
N ASP A 77 -10.51 -7.21 -3.06
CA ASP A 77 -9.99 -6.84 -4.38
C ASP A 77 -8.53 -6.41 -4.35
N TRP A 78 -8.14 -5.64 -3.32
CA TRP A 78 -6.76 -5.19 -3.13
C TRP A 78 -5.83 -6.36 -2.85
N LEU A 79 -6.25 -7.30 -1.99
CA LEU A 79 -5.52 -8.54 -1.72
C LEU A 79 -5.37 -9.39 -2.99
N GLY A 80 -6.45 -9.56 -3.76
CA GLY A 80 -6.43 -10.29 -5.03
C GLY A 80 -5.43 -9.71 -6.03
N ARG A 81 -5.34 -8.37 -6.12
CA ARG A 81 -4.33 -7.69 -6.94
C ARG A 81 -2.91 -7.86 -6.40
N SER A 82 -2.75 -7.74 -5.08
CA SER A 82 -1.43 -7.76 -4.42
C SER A 82 -0.68 -9.07 -4.61
N GLY A 83 -1.39 -10.20 -4.69
CA GLY A 83 -0.79 -11.53 -4.81
C GLY A 83 0.16 -11.68 -6.00
N ARG A 84 -0.06 -10.93 -7.08
CA ARG A 84 0.83 -10.90 -8.25
C ARG A 84 2.20 -10.28 -7.97
N TYR A 85 2.26 -9.31 -7.05
CA TYR A 85 3.40 -8.41 -6.90
C TYR A 85 4.17 -8.61 -5.59
N ILE A 86 3.50 -9.06 -4.53
CA ILE A 86 4.13 -9.30 -3.20
C ILE A 86 5.44 -10.10 -3.30
N PRO A 87 5.54 -11.23 -4.04
CA PRO A 87 6.79 -11.99 -4.11
C PRO A 87 7.96 -11.19 -4.70
N ALA A 88 7.68 -10.36 -5.71
CA ALA A 88 8.70 -9.50 -6.32
C ALA A 88 9.07 -8.33 -5.40
N PHE A 89 8.10 -7.74 -4.71
CA PHE A 89 8.32 -6.61 -3.81
C PHE A 89 9.15 -7.04 -2.61
N ARG A 90 8.78 -8.15 -1.97
CA ARG A 90 9.56 -8.78 -0.89
C ARG A 90 11.01 -9.06 -1.31
N ARG A 91 11.20 -9.63 -2.50
CA ARG A 91 12.54 -9.87 -3.03
C ARG A 91 13.34 -8.57 -3.16
N ILE A 92 12.76 -7.52 -3.74
CA ILE A 92 13.44 -6.22 -3.90
C ILE A 92 13.75 -5.59 -2.53
N LEU A 93 12.81 -5.63 -1.59
CA LEU A 93 13.01 -5.11 -0.24
C LEU A 93 14.16 -5.84 0.46
N ARG A 94 14.19 -7.18 0.39
CA ARG A 94 15.29 -7.98 0.91
C ARG A 94 16.63 -7.66 0.23
N GLU A 95 16.65 -7.50 -1.09
CA GLU A 95 17.84 -7.10 -1.86
C GLU A 95 18.40 -5.75 -1.39
N GLU A 96 17.53 -4.83 -0.99
CA GLU A 96 17.89 -3.50 -0.49
C GLU A 96 18.02 -3.46 1.05
N GLY A 97 17.98 -4.62 1.72
CA GLY A 97 18.20 -4.74 3.18
C GLY A 97 17.05 -4.26 4.06
N LEU A 98 15.83 -4.15 3.50
CA LEU A 98 14.63 -3.73 4.22
C LEU A 98 13.74 -4.91 4.66
N PRO A 99 12.91 -4.73 5.70
CA PRO A 99 11.90 -5.70 6.11
C PRO A 99 10.95 -6.07 4.96
N GLU A 100 10.72 -7.36 4.75
CA GLU A 100 9.91 -7.84 3.62
C GLU A 100 8.43 -7.46 3.75
N ASP A 101 7.95 -7.29 4.99
CA ASP A 101 6.55 -6.92 5.26
C ASP A 101 6.19 -5.50 4.85
N LEU A 102 7.17 -4.64 4.53
CA LEU A 102 6.90 -3.35 3.87
C LEU A 102 6.23 -3.54 2.50
N ALA A 103 6.28 -4.74 1.92
CA ALA A 103 5.51 -5.09 0.74
C ALA A 103 3.99 -4.89 0.95
N TYR A 104 3.47 -4.81 2.17
CA TYR A 104 2.04 -4.56 2.39
C TYR A 104 1.66 -3.06 2.36
N VAL A 105 2.62 -2.13 2.38
CA VAL A 105 2.34 -0.68 2.32
C VAL A 105 1.54 -0.30 1.05
N PRO A 106 1.89 -0.76 -0.17
CA PRO A 106 1.10 -0.50 -1.37
C PRO A 106 -0.38 -0.92 -1.31
N LEU A 107 -0.73 -1.82 -0.39
CA LEU A 107 -2.11 -2.27 -0.18
C LEU A 107 -2.99 -1.13 0.34
N ILE A 108 -2.49 -0.35 1.31
CA ILE A 108 -3.22 0.80 1.84
C ILE A 108 -3.02 2.03 0.95
N GLU A 109 -1.86 2.19 0.34
CA GLU A 109 -1.55 3.37 -0.47
C GLU A 109 -2.40 3.44 -1.75
N SER A 110 -2.52 2.33 -2.48
CA SER A 110 -3.16 2.33 -3.80
C SER A 110 -4.07 1.13 -4.05
N GLY A 111 -4.20 0.20 -3.09
CA GLY A 111 -4.76 -1.12 -3.35
C GLY A 111 -3.99 -1.87 -4.42
N TYR A 112 -2.66 -1.72 -4.45
CA TYR A 112 -1.76 -2.28 -5.46
C TYR A 112 -2.03 -1.83 -6.91
N SER A 113 -2.66 -0.67 -7.10
CA SER A 113 -2.97 -0.15 -8.42
C SER A 113 -1.76 0.55 -9.05
N LEU A 114 -1.27 0.00 -10.16
CA LEU A 114 -0.16 0.59 -10.92
C LEU A 114 -0.50 1.92 -11.59
N ARG A 115 -1.79 2.21 -11.75
CA ARG A 115 -2.29 3.42 -12.42
C ARG A 115 -2.91 4.40 -11.42
N ALA A 116 -2.73 4.18 -10.12
CA ALA A 116 -3.29 5.05 -9.12
C ALA A 116 -2.78 6.47 -9.23
N ARG A 117 -3.70 7.45 -9.17
CA ARG A 117 -3.39 8.86 -9.28
C ARG A 117 -4.26 9.66 -8.32
N SER A 118 -3.65 10.59 -7.60
CA SER A 118 -4.36 11.51 -6.70
C SER A 118 -4.72 12.79 -7.38
N ARG A 119 -5.62 13.50 -6.70
CA ARG A 119 -5.79 14.94 -6.84
C ARG A 119 -4.48 15.72 -6.71
N ALA A 120 -3.65 15.39 -5.70
CA ALA A 120 -2.32 15.99 -5.51
C ALA A 120 -1.28 15.58 -6.57
N GLY A 121 -1.53 14.53 -7.36
CA GLY A 121 -0.68 14.15 -8.49
C GLY A 121 0.41 13.13 -8.18
N ALA A 122 0.36 12.49 -7.01
CA ALA A 122 1.15 11.29 -6.80
C ALA A 122 0.66 10.15 -7.71
N MET A 123 1.48 9.10 -7.89
CA MET A 123 1.21 8.02 -8.86
C MET A 123 1.69 6.64 -8.42
N GLY A 124 0.99 5.60 -8.87
CA GLY A 124 1.47 4.21 -8.86
C GLY A 124 1.33 3.48 -7.52
N PRO A 125 1.89 2.27 -7.37
CA PRO A 125 1.60 1.43 -6.21
C PRO A 125 2.05 2.05 -4.88
N TRP A 126 3.18 2.76 -4.90
CA TRP A 126 3.79 3.46 -3.77
C TRP A 126 3.38 4.93 -3.64
N GLN A 127 2.45 5.38 -4.49
CA GLN A 127 1.90 6.74 -4.42
C GLN A 127 2.97 7.85 -4.40
N PHE A 128 3.97 7.77 -5.29
CA PHE A 128 5.04 8.76 -5.35
C PHE A 128 4.59 10.10 -5.94
N MET A 129 4.91 11.19 -5.26
CA MET A 129 4.90 12.53 -5.87
C MET A 129 5.96 12.62 -6.96
N GLU A 130 5.67 13.36 -8.03
CA GLU A 130 6.58 13.47 -9.20
C GLU A 130 7.98 13.96 -8.82
N GLY A 131 8.07 15.03 -8.00
CA GLY A 131 9.36 15.57 -7.56
C GLY A 131 10.17 14.58 -6.72
N THR A 132 9.51 13.78 -5.87
CA THR A 132 10.16 12.73 -5.10
C THR A 132 10.62 11.60 -6.02
N ALA A 133 9.76 11.13 -6.92
CA ALA A 133 10.07 10.08 -7.89
C ALA A 133 11.34 10.39 -8.69
N ARG A 134 11.45 11.61 -9.23
CA ARG A 134 12.64 12.05 -9.97
C ARG A 134 13.91 12.02 -9.11
N ARG A 135 13.79 12.43 -7.83
CA ARG A 135 14.91 12.44 -6.88
C ARG A 135 15.44 11.05 -6.57
N VAL A 136 14.56 10.06 -6.51
CA VAL A 136 14.92 8.64 -6.28
C VAL A 136 15.22 7.88 -7.59
N GLY A 137 15.45 8.61 -8.68
CA GLY A 137 15.94 8.06 -9.94
C GLY A 137 14.87 7.48 -10.88
N LEU A 138 13.59 7.72 -10.62
CA LEU A 138 12.53 7.35 -11.56
C LEU A 138 12.40 8.39 -12.67
N ARG A 139 12.29 7.92 -13.91
CA ARG A 139 11.96 8.74 -15.05
C ARG A 139 10.47 9.06 -15.04
N VAL A 140 10.16 10.36 -15.00
CA VAL A 140 8.81 10.89 -15.16
C VAL A 140 8.85 11.94 -16.27
N ASP A 141 8.17 11.71 -17.37
CA ASP A 141 7.99 12.67 -18.45
C ASP A 141 6.70 12.39 -19.23
N HIS A 142 6.46 13.15 -20.29
CA HIS A 142 5.24 13.04 -21.10
C HIS A 142 5.08 11.67 -21.79
N TYR A 143 6.16 10.91 -21.97
CA TYR A 143 6.16 9.61 -22.65
C TYR A 143 6.22 8.43 -21.69
N LEU A 144 6.89 8.60 -20.55
CA LEU A 144 7.11 7.53 -19.59
C LEU A 144 7.00 8.03 -18.14
N ASP A 145 6.16 7.36 -17.36
CA ASP A 145 6.01 7.59 -15.93
C ASP A 145 6.33 6.30 -15.16
N GLU A 146 7.60 6.15 -14.75
CA GLU A 146 8.11 4.95 -14.07
C GLU A 146 7.56 4.79 -12.65
N ARG A 147 6.81 5.78 -12.12
CA ARG A 147 6.04 5.58 -10.89
C ARG A 147 5.01 4.46 -11.05
N ARG A 148 4.56 4.19 -12.28
CA ARG A 148 3.61 3.11 -12.61
C ARG A 148 4.28 1.75 -12.81
N ASP A 149 5.60 1.72 -12.94
CA ASP A 149 6.34 0.47 -13.09
C ASP A 149 6.48 -0.21 -11.72
N PRO A 150 5.93 -1.41 -11.51
CA PRO A 150 5.90 -2.05 -10.20
C PRO A 150 7.30 -2.36 -9.67
N LEU A 151 8.27 -2.70 -10.52
CA LEU A 151 9.60 -3.11 -10.07
C LEU A 151 10.48 -1.89 -9.82
N LYS A 152 10.47 -0.92 -10.74
CA LYS A 152 11.25 0.31 -10.59
C LYS A 152 10.73 1.15 -9.42
N SER A 153 9.41 1.35 -9.32
CA SER A 153 8.84 2.09 -8.20
C SER A 153 9.09 1.42 -6.85
N THR A 154 9.08 0.09 -6.77
CA THR A 154 9.42 -0.61 -5.51
C THR A 154 10.88 -0.47 -5.14
N ARG A 155 11.79 -0.58 -6.11
CA ARG A 155 13.21 -0.37 -5.85
C ARG A 155 13.51 1.09 -5.46
N ALA A 156 12.77 2.03 -6.05
CA ALA A 156 12.85 3.44 -5.66
C ALA A 156 12.29 3.68 -4.25
N ALA A 157 11.18 3.03 -3.87
CA ALA A 157 10.61 3.08 -2.52
C ALA A 157 11.57 2.50 -1.48
N ALA A 158 12.28 1.43 -1.83
CA ALA A 158 13.27 0.82 -0.94
C ALA A 158 14.51 1.70 -0.68
N ARG A 159 14.76 2.71 -1.51
CA ARG A 159 15.94 3.60 -1.42
C ARG A 159 15.61 5.01 -0.93
N TYR A 160 14.33 5.31 -0.78
CA TYR A 160 13.84 6.62 -0.33
C TYR A 160 13.99 6.76 1.19
#